data_AF-E4RRM7-F1
#
_entry.id   AF-E4RRM7-F1
#
_cell.length_a   1.000
_cell.length_b   1.000
_cell.length_c   1.000
_cell.angle_alpha   90.00
_cell.angle_beta   90.00
_cell.angle_gamma   90.00
#
_symmetry.space_group_name_H-M   'P 1'
#
loop_
_entity.id
_entity.type
_entity.pdbx_description
1 polymer ?
#
loop_
_entity_poly.entity_id
_entity_poly.type
_entity_poly.pdbx_seq_one_letter_code
_entity_poly.pdbx_strand_id
1 'polypeptide(L)'
;MALAGYSASIFIGISLGLVRGRGSILTLPVLAYLFGIDPILATVYSLFIVGSTSIVGSLSYFKQGLVNLKAAALFGIPSIMTILITREIVLPSIPVDIFHMGHFTVTKNLVLILLFALLMLN
;
A
#
# COMPACT_ATOMS: atom_id res chain seq x y z
N MET A 1 -14.39 -13.66 20.69
CA MET A 1 -13.42 -13.68 19.57
C MET A 1 -13.24 -12.31 18.90
N ALA A 2 -14.30 -11.54 18.61
CA ALA A 2 -14.16 -10.20 18.00
C ALA A 2 -13.41 -9.16 18.86
N LEU A 3 -13.63 -9.15 20.18
CA LEU A 3 -13.04 -8.15 21.09
C LEU A 3 -11.50 -8.25 21.18
N ALA A 4 -10.96 -9.48 21.20
CA ALA A 4 -9.52 -9.72 21.16
C ALA A 4 -8.90 -9.28 19.82
N GLY A 5 -9.64 -9.45 18.71
CA GLY A 5 -9.24 -8.95 17.39
C GLY A 5 -9.16 -7.43 17.32
N TYR A 6 -10.13 -6.73 17.92
CA TYR A 6 -10.09 -5.26 18.01
C TYR A 6 -8.92 -4.77 18.87
N SER A 7 -8.67 -5.39 20.02
CA SER A 7 -7.53 -5.03 20.89
C SER A 7 -6.18 -5.28 20.20
N ALA A 8 -6.02 -6.39 19.48
CA ALA A 8 -4.81 -6.67 18.71
C ALA A 8 -4.62 -5.68 17.55
N SER A 9 -5.70 -5.31 16.86
CA SER A 9 -5.66 -4.33 15.76
C SER A 9 -5.27 -2.93 16.24
N ILE A 10 -5.68 -2.54 17.45
CA ILE A 10 -5.25 -1.30 18.10
C ILE A 10 -3.75 -1.34 18.42
N PHE A 11 -3.26 -2.44 19.01
CA PHE A 11 -1.83 -2.58 19.34
C PHE A 11 -0.93 -2.60 18.10
N ILE A 12 -1.37 -3.30 17.05
CA ILE A 12 -0.70 -3.31 15.74
C ILE A 12 -0.73 -1.90 15.13
N GLY A 13 -1.89 -1.23 15.13
CA GLY A 13 -2.00 0.15 14.63
C GLY A 13 -1.07 1.13 15.35
N ILE A 14 -0.92 0.99 16.67
CA ILE A 14 -0.02 1.83 17.48
C ILE A 14 1.45 1.50 17.22
N SER A 15 1.84 0.22 17.20
CA SER A 15 3.21 -0.19 16.88
C SER A 15 3.62 0.23 15.46
N LEU A 16 2.72 0.14 14.49
CA LEU A 16 2.97 0.54 13.10
C LEU A 16 2.98 2.06 12.92
N GLY A 17 2.14 2.78 13.67
CA GLY A 17 2.14 4.26 13.71
C GLY A 17 3.42 4.83 14.33
N LEU A 18 4.01 4.16 15.31
CA LEU A 18 5.26 4.56 15.96
C LEU A 18 6.50 4.36 15.07
N VAL A 19 6.47 3.40 14.13
CA VAL A 19 7.58 3.12 13.20
C VAL A 19 7.70 4.18 12.08
N ARG A 20 6.77 5.15 12.02
CA ARG A 20 6.76 6.50 11.40
C ARG A 20 7.42 6.76 10.03
N GLY A 21 7.91 5.72 9.35
CA GLY A 21 8.49 5.73 8.01
C GLY A 21 8.15 4.48 7.20
N ARG A 22 8.05 3.29 7.84
CA ARG A 22 7.60 2.04 7.17
C ARG A 22 6.12 1.67 7.41
N GLY A 23 5.45 2.30 8.38
CA GLY A 23 4.04 2.01 8.72
C GLY A 23 3.06 2.22 7.55
N SER A 24 3.32 3.22 6.69
CA SER A 24 2.52 3.48 5.48
C SER A 24 2.54 2.33 4.46
N ILE A 25 3.60 1.51 4.44
CA ILE A 25 3.73 0.37 3.51
C ILE A 25 2.75 -0.76 3.91
N LEU A 26 2.37 -0.81 5.19
CA LEU A 26 1.49 -1.82 5.76
C LEU A 26 0.00 -1.50 5.57
N THR A 27 -0.35 -0.27 5.18
CA THR A 27 -1.74 0.17 4.98
C THR A 27 -2.46 -0.69 3.93
N LEU A 28 -1.80 -0.99 2.81
CA LEU A 28 -2.39 -1.82 1.75
C LEU A 28 -2.66 -3.26 2.23
N PRO A 29 -1.68 -4.00 2.79
CA PRO A 29 -1.91 -5.32 3.38
C PRO A 29 -2.99 -5.32 4.46
N VAL A 30 -3.02 -4.30 5.33
CA VAL A 30 -4.05 -4.20 6.36
C VAL A 30 -5.44 -4.11 5.73
N LEU A 31 -5.63 -3.25 4.72
CA LEU A 31 -6.90 -3.15 4.00
C LEU A 31 -7.27 -4.44 3.26
N ALA A 32 -6.30 -5.09 2.61
CA ALA A 32 -6.56 -6.31 1.85
C ALA A 32 -6.80 -7.55 2.73
N TYR A 33 -5.97 -7.76 3.76
CA TYR A 33 -5.98 -8.98 4.59
C TYR A 33 -6.87 -8.86 5.82
N LEU A 34 -6.81 -7.75 6.55
CA LEU A 34 -7.60 -7.60 7.79
C LEU A 34 -9.01 -7.13 7.50
N PHE A 35 -9.18 -6.20 6.55
CA PHE A 35 -10.50 -5.65 6.19
C PHE A 35 -11.15 -6.39 5.02
N GLY A 36 -10.46 -7.33 4.38
CA GLY A 36 -10.99 -8.11 3.26
C GLY A 36 -11.38 -7.29 2.03
N ILE A 37 -10.80 -6.09 1.88
CA ILE A 37 -11.07 -5.22 0.74
C ILE A 37 -10.36 -5.78 -0.49
N ASP A 38 -11.02 -5.70 -1.65
CA ASP A 38 -10.42 -6.11 -2.91
C ASP A 38 -9.03 -5.45 -3.10
N PRO A 39 -7.97 -6.21 -3.46
CA PRO A 39 -6.60 -5.69 -3.57
C PRO A 39 -6.46 -4.47 -4.49
N ILE A 40 -7.29 -4.37 -5.54
CA ILE A 40 -7.27 -3.25 -6.47
C ILE A 40 -7.82 -2.00 -5.77
N LEU A 41 -8.93 -2.11 -5.05
CA LEU A 41 -9.50 -1.02 -4.25
C LEU A 41 -8.61 -0.64 -3.07
N ALA A 42 -8.04 -1.64 -2.38
CA ALA A 42 -7.12 -1.45 -1.26
C ALA A 42 -5.89 -0.65 -1.68
N THR A 43 -5.40 -0.82 -2.91
CA THR A 43 -4.29 -0.03 -3.46
C THR A 43 -4.65 1.46 -3.57
N VAL A 44 -5.85 1.77 -4.07
CA VAL A 44 -6.33 3.16 -4.21
C VAL A 44 -6.52 3.81 -2.85
N TYR A 45 -7.17 3.13 -1.91
CA TYR A 45 -7.39 3.64 -0.56
C TYR A 45 -6.07 3.81 0.21
N SER A 46 -5.13 2.87 0.07
CA SER A 46 -3.81 2.99 0.66
C SER A 46 -3.05 4.21 0.13
N LEU A 47 -3.05 4.45 -1.19
CA LEU A 47 -2.42 5.64 -1.78
C LEU A 47 -3.01 6.94 -1.23
N PHE A 48 -4.33 6.98 -1.05
CA PHE A 48 -5.01 8.15 -0.49
C PHE A 48 -4.65 8.39 0.98
N ILE A 49 -4.69 7.33 1.81
CA ILE A 49 -4.39 7.40 3.24
C ILE A 49 -2.92 7.80 3.44
N VAL A 50 -2.00 7.10 2.77
CA VAL A 50 -0.55 7.36 2.89
C VAL A 50 -0.18 8.72 2.31
N GLY A 51 -0.76 9.11 1.18
CA GLY A 51 -0.50 10.41 0.56
C GLY A 51 -0.91 11.56 1.48
N SER A 52 -2.14 11.50 2.01
CA SER A 52 -2.66 12.54 2.91
C SER A 52 -1.88 12.63 4.21
N THR A 53 -1.59 11.47 4.84
CA THR A 53 -0.80 11.42 6.08
C THR A 53 0.64 11.86 5.88
N SER A 54 1.25 11.57 4.72
CA SER A 54 2.60 12.04 4.39
C SER A 54 2.67 13.55 4.20
N ILE A 55 1.64 14.17 3.61
CA ILE A 55 1.56 15.64 3.48
C ILE A 55 1.49 16.29 4.87
N VAL A 56 0.59 15.79 5.73
CA VAL A 56 0.44 16.30 7.10
C VAL A 56 1.68 16.07 7.94
N GLY A 57 2.31 14.89 7.82
CA GLY A 57 3.57 14.58 8.51
C GLY A 57 4.73 15.44 8.02
N SER A 58 4.83 15.67 6.71
CA SER A 58 5.86 16.49 6.07
C SER A 58 5.75 17.97 6.45
N LEU A 59 4.55 18.50 6.72
CA LEU A 59 4.34 19.90 7.12
C LEU A 59 5.15 20.30 8.36
N SER A 60 5.34 19.41 9.33
CA SER A 60 6.18 19.69 10.50
C SER A 60 7.67 19.81 10.11
N TYR A 61 8.17 18.94 9.24
CA TYR A 61 9.55 18.97 8.74
C TYR A 61 9.78 20.16 7.80
N PHE A 62 8.76 20.55 7.05
CA PHE A 62 8.79 21.69 6.15
C PHE A 62 8.99 23.00 6.94
N LYS A 63 8.28 23.14 8.09
CA LYS A 63 8.48 24.26 9.01
C LYS A 63 9.88 24.31 9.64
N GLN A 64 10.55 23.16 9.77
CA GLN A 64 11.90 23.06 10.32
C GLN A 64 13.00 23.29 9.27
N GLY A 65 12.64 23.55 8.00
CA GLY A 65 13.62 23.73 6.91
C GLY A 65 14.36 22.45 6.51
N LEU A 66 13.92 21.29 7.01
CA LEU A 66 14.55 19.98 6.77
C LEU A 66 14.10 19.32 5.45
N VAL A 67 13.23 19.99 4.70
CA VAL A 67 12.66 19.44 3.45
C VAL A 67 13.37 20.03 2.25
N ASN A 68 14.10 19.19 1.52
CA ASN A 68 14.69 19.58 0.24
C ASN A 68 13.65 19.43 -0.89
N LEU A 69 13.05 20.56 -1.29
CA LEU A 69 12.05 20.60 -2.36
C LEU A 69 12.59 20.13 -3.71
N LYS A 70 13.88 20.35 -4.01
CA LYS A 70 14.48 19.86 -5.26
C LYS A 70 14.55 18.34 -5.28
N ALA A 71 14.98 17.72 -4.17
CA ALA A 71 14.99 16.27 -4.03
C ALA A 71 13.55 15.70 -4.06
N ALA A 72 12.61 16.34 -3.37
CA ALA A 72 11.21 15.92 -3.38
C ALA A 72 10.60 15.94 -4.79
N ALA A 73 10.89 16.97 -5.59
CA ALA A 73 10.44 17.02 -6.98
C ALA A 73 11.17 15.98 -7.86
N LEU A 74 12.49 15.85 -7.72
CA LEU A 74 13.32 14.95 -8.52
C LEU A 74 12.95 13.47 -8.31
N PHE A 75 12.59 13.07 -7.09
CA PHE A 75 12.15 11.70 -6.80
C PHE A 75 10.64 11.51 -6.88
N GLY A 76 9.85 12.52 -6.48
CA GLY A 76 8.39 12.43 -6.42
C GLY A 76 7.72 12.41 -7.79
N ILE A 77 8.12 13.31 -8.70
CA ILE A 77 7.53 13.41 -10.04
C ILE A 77 7.70 12.10 -10.84
N PRO A 78 8.92 11.55 -11.02
CA PRO A 78 9.07 10.31 -11.77
C PRO A 78 8.40 9.11 -11.09
N SER A 79 8.32 9.09 -9.76
CA SER A 79 7.61 8.04 -9.03
C SER A 79 6.11 8.07 -9.31
N ILE A 80 5.48 9.25 -9.21
CA ILE A 80 4.05 9.42 -9.49
C ILE A 80 3.76 9.09 -10.96
N MET A 81 4.57 9.60 -11.88
CA MET A 81 4.43 9.31 -13.32
C MET A 81 4.52 7.80 -13.59
N THR A 82 5.51 7.12 -13.01
CA THR A 82 5.67 5.67 -13.16
C THR A 82 4.46 4.91 -12.63
N ILE A 83 3.93 5.29 -11.47
CA ILE A 83 2.75 4.64 -10.87
C ILE A 83 1.51 4.83 -11.75
N LEU A 84 1.27 6.05 -12.25
CA LEU A 84 0.13 6.34 -13.12
C LEU A 84 0.22 5.53 -14.43
N ILE A 85 1.38 5.53 -15.06
CA ILE A 85 1.65 4.75 -16.29
C ILE A 85 1.49 3.25 -16.02
N THR A 86 2.05 2.73 -14.93
CA THR A 86 1.93 1.31 -14.58
C THR A 86 0.47 0.91 -14.32
N ARG A 87 -0.30 1.78 -13.66
CA ARG A 87 -1.70 1.49 -13.36
C ARG A 87 -2.58 1.51 -14.62
N GLU A 88 -2.33 2.42 -15.55
CA GLU A 88 -3.16 2.63 -16.73
C GLU A 88 -2.76 1.76 -17.92
N ILE A 89 -1.48 1.37 -18.01
CA ILE A 89 -0.97 0.55 -19.11
C ILE A 89 -0.74 -0.89 -18.65
N VAL A 90 0.00 -1.11 -17.56
CA VAL A 90 0.44 -2.45 -17.17
C VAL A 90 -0.66 -3.23 -16.47
N LEU A 91 -1.36 -2.61 -15.51
CA LEU A 91 -2.41 -3.28 -14.73
C LEU A 91 -3.61 -3.82 -15.56
N PRO A 92 -4.12 -3.11 -16.58
CA PRO A 92 -5.22 -3.61 -17.41
C PRO A 92 -4.77 -4.64 -18.45
N SER A 93 -3.48 -4.66 -18.82
CA SER A 93 -2.92 -5.70 -19.70
C SER A 93 -2.74 -7.05 -18.99
N ILE A 94 -2.89 -7.13 -17.67
CA ILE A 94 -2.88 -8.40 -16.93
C ILE A 94 -4.27 -9.04 -17.05
N PRO A 95 -4.42 -10.14 -17.80
CA PRO A 95 -5.70 -10.86 -17.89
C PRO A 95 -6.15 -11.32 -16.50
N VAL A 96 -7.45 -11.24 -16.23
CA VAL A 96 -8.07 -11.61 -14.93
C VAL A 96 -7.83 -13.10 -14.61
N ASP A 97 -7.72 -13.91 -15.66
CA ASP A 97 -7.44 -15.35 -15.61
C ASP A 97 -6.06 -15.62 -16.21
N ILE A 98 -5.06 -15.83 -15.35
CA ILE A 98 -3.65 -15.91 -15.75
C ILE A 98 -3.29 -17.36 -16.16
N PHE A 99 -3.90 -18.36 -15.51
CA PHE A 99 -3.69 -19.79 -15.79
C PHE A 99 -4.91 -20.62 -15.37
N HIS A 100 -5.43 -21.43 -16.30
CA HIS A 100 -6.32 -22.56 -15.98
C HIS A 100 -5.48 -23.85 -15.97
N MET A 101 -5.09 -24.33 -14.79
CA MET A 101 -4.60 -25.70 -14.62
C MET A 101 -5.68 -26.50 -13.86
N GLY A 102 -6.67 -27.03 -14.58
CA GLY A 102 -7.73 -27.86 -14.00
C GLY A 102 -8.68 -27.09 -13.07
N HIS A 103 -8.75 -27.48 -11.78
CA HIS A 103 -9.73 -26.99 -10.79
C HIS A 103 -9.27 -25.75 -9.99
N PHE A 104 -8.07 -25.22 -10.27
CA PHE A 104 -7.47 -24.11 -9.53
C PHE A 104 -7.28 -22.89 -10.44
N THR A 105 -8.17 -21.91 -10.29
CA THR A 105 -8.09 -20.65 -11.03
C THR A 105 -7.17 -19.68 -10.30
N VAL A 106 -5.98 -19.43 -10.86
CA VAL A 106 -5.08 -18.40 -10.33
C VAL A 106 -5.58 -17.05 -10.82
N THR A 107 -6.27 -16.34 -9.93
CA THR A 107 -6.81 -15.00 -10.19
C THR A 107 -5.76 -13.93 -9.91
N LYS A 108 -5.88 -12.79 -10.58
CA LYS A 108 -5.07 -11.59 -10.34
C LYS A 108 -4.97 -11.20 -8.86
N ASN A 109 -6.04 -11.36 -8.10
CA ASN A 109 -6.06 -11.09 -6.66
C ASN A 109 -5.12 -12.02 -5.88
N LEU A 110 -5.08 -13.31 -6.22
CA LEU A 110 -4.22 -14.29 -5.56
C LEU A 110 -2.74 -13.99 -5.81
N VAL A 111 -2.37 -13.61 -7.04
CA VAL A 111 -1.00 -13.19 -7.37
C VAL A 111 -0.60 -11.92 -6.63
N LEU A 112 -1.47 -10.91 -6.57
CA LEU A 112 -1.21 -9.68 -5.82
C LEU A 112 -1.00 -9.97 -4.33
N ILE A 113 -1.87 -10.80 -3.75
CA ILE A 113 -1.75 -11.28 -2.37
C ILE A 113 -0.39 -11.96 -2.15
N LEU A 114 -0.02 -12.92 -3.01
CA LEU A 114 1.21 -13.69 -2.85
C LEU A 114 2.47 -12.80 -3.00
N LEU A 115 2.43 -11.83 -3.92
CA LEU A 115 3.48 -10.83 -4.09
C LEU A 115 3.66 -9.95 -2.85
N PHE A 116 2.56 -9.45 -2.27
CA PHE A 116 2.62 -8.64 -1.04
C PHE A 116 3.12 -9.47 0.15
N ALA A 117 2.69 -10.73 0.27
CA ALA A 117 3.17 -11.61 1.33
C ALA A 117 4.70 -11.82 1.25
N LEU A 118 5.24 -11.96 0.04
CA LEU A 118 6.68 -12.16 -0.18
C LEU A 118 7.49 -10.88 0.10
N LEU A 119 6.96 -9.71 -0.27
CA LEU A 119 7.55 -8.41 0.05
C LEU A 119 7.61 -8.12 1.56
N MET A 120 6.68 -8.68 2.35
CA MET A 120 6.63 -8.47 3.80
C MET A 120 7.51 -9.44 4.59
N LEU A 121 7.90 -10.55 3.96
CA LEU A 121 8.74 -11.57 4.59
C LEU A 121 10.24 -11.17 4.61
N ASN A 122 10.62 -10.13 3.86
CA ASN A 122 11.99 -9.60 3.74
C ASN A 122 12.12 -8.23 4.41
#